data_AF-A0A7C7ZTN3-F1
#
_entry.id   AF-A0A7C7ZTN3-F1
#
_cell.length_a   1.000
_cell.length_b   1.000
_cell.length_c   1.000
_cell.angle_alpha   90.00
_cell.angle_beta   90.00
_cell.angle_gamma   90.00
#
_symmetry.space_group_name_H-M   'P 1'
#
loop_
_entity.id
_entity.type
_entity.pdbx_description
1 polymer ?
#
loop_
_entity_poly.entity_id
_entity_poly.type
_entity_poly.pdbx_seq_one_letter_code
_entity_poly.pdbx_strand_id
1 'polypeptide(L)'
;MENFLPKLKDWFEKYVEQFASVDPNIQASLDLKRYHTQRVCEAILDIGRHEGLSGEDLHMAEAAALLHDIGRFEQYRRYKTFSDRRSENHALLGVKVIQENRILKDVDPAKARIIIRA
;
A
#
# COMPACT_ATOMS: atom_id res chain seq x y z
N MET A 1 -11.18 -11.69 16.13
CA MET A 1 -11.06 -10.32 15.62
C MET A 1 -11.51 -10.32 14.17
N GLU A 2 -12.31 -9.35 13.76
CA GLU A 2 -12.79 -9.23 12.38
C GLU A 2 -11.59 -9.00 11.46
N ASN A 3 -11.51 -9.74 10.34
CA ASN A 3 -10.44 -9.56 9.37
C ASN A 3 -10.61 -8.21 8.65
N PHE A 4 -9.71 -7.25 8.88
CA PHE A 4 -9.79 -5.91 8.28
C PHE A 4 -9.27 -5.86 6.83
N LEU A 5 -8.59 -6.90 6.36
CA LEU A 5 -7.96 -6.93 5.04
C LEU A 5 -8.93 -6.74 3.87
N PRO A 6 -10.14 -7.35 3.82
CA PRO A 6 -11.06 -7.12 2.71
C PRO A 6 -11.43 -5.64 2.56
N LYS A 7 -11.75 -4.98 3.69
CA LYS A 7 -12.04 -3.53 3.71
C LYS A 7 -10.81 -2.71 3.28
N LEU A 8 -9.60 -3.14 3.65
CA LEU A 8 -8.37 -2.47 3.28
C LEU A 8 -8.05 -2.61 1.78
N LYS A 9 -8.26 -3.80 1.20
CA LYS A 9 -8.09 -4.05 -0.24
C LYS A 9 -9.08 -3.23 -1.05
N ASP A 10 -10.35 -3.22 -0.65
CA ASP A 10 -11.38 -2.38 -1.30
C ASP A 10 -11.03 -0.89 -1.22
N TRP A 11 -10.48 -0.44 -0.09
CA TRP A 11 -10.03 0.94 0.07
C TRP A 11 -8.84 1.25 -0.84
N PHE A 12 -7.85 0.34 -0.90
CA PHE A 12 -6.67 0.48 -1.75
C PHE A 12 -7.07 0.63 -3.23
N GLU A 13 -7.93 -0.24 -3.73
CA GLU A 13 -8.37 -0.18 -5.14
C GLU A 13 -9.09 1.13 -5.45
N LYS A 14 -10.02 1.57 -4.58
CA LYS A 14 -10.70 2.87 -4.72
C LYS A 14 -9.74 4.05 -4.65
N TYR A 15 -8.68 3.95 -3.86
CA TYR A 15 -7.65 4.99 -3.80
C TYR A 15 -6.87 5.04 -5.12
N VAL A 16 -6.42 3.90 -5.65
CA VAL A 16 -5.68 3.83 -6.91
C VAL A 16 -6.52 4.33 -8.09
N GLU A 17 -7.82 4.01 -8.12
CA GLU A 17 -8.76 4.47 -9.16
C GLU A 17 -8.84 6.00 -9.26
N GLN A 18 -8.64 6.74 -8.17
CA GLN A 18 -8.65 8.21 -8.18
C GLN A 18 -7.51 8.82 -9.01
N PHE A 19 -6.50 8.03 -9.35
CA PHE A 19 -5.34 8.47 -10.13
C PHE A 19 -5.46 8.15 -11.62
N ALA A 20 -6.54 7.46 -12.05
CA ALA A 20 -6.73 7.05 -13.42
C ALA A 20 -6.52 8.22 -14.40
N SER A 21 -5.85 7.93 -15.52
CA SER A 21 -5.47 8.94 -16.50
C SER A 21 -5.81 8.49 -17.92
N VAL A 22 -6.24 9.45 -18.74
CA VAL A 22 -6.43 9.25 -20.19
C VAL A 22 -5.11 9.22 -20.95
N ASP A 23 -4.02 9.72 -20.35
CA ASP A 23 -2.69 9.61 -20.92
C ASP A 23 -2.15 8.18 -20.70
N PRO A 24 -1.88 7.43 -21.77
CA PRO A 24 -1.49 6.02 -21.66
C PRO A 24 -0.15 5.83 -20.96
N ASN A 25 0.77 6.79 -21.04
CA ASN A 25 2.07 6.69 -20.36
C ASN A 25 1.93 6.92 -18.86
N ILE A 26 1.05 7.85 -18.47
CA ILE A 26 0.72 8.07 -17.05
C ILE A 26 0.00 6.84 -16.50
N GLN A 27 -1.01 6.34 -17.22
CA GLN A 27 -1.77 5.16 -16.79
C GLN A 27 -0.86 3.94 -16.64
N ALA A 28 0.00 3.64 -17.62
CA ALA A 28 0.95 2.53 -17.54
C ALA A 28 1.89 2.63 -16.32
N SER A 29 2.28 3.85 -15.92
CA SER A 29 3.12 4.06 -14.75
C SER A 29 2.38 3.79 -13.44
N LEU A 30 1.10 4.15 -13.37
CA LEU A 30 0.24 3.87 -12.21
C LEU A 30 -0.07 2.36 -12.12
N ASP A 31 -0.39 1.74 -13.26
CA ASP A 31 -0.64 0.30 -13.36
C ASP A 31 0.59 -0.50 -12.94
N LEU A 32 1.79 -0.08 -13.35
CA LEU A 32 3.05 -0.70 -12.90
C LEU A 32 3.12 -0.77 -11.38
N LYS A 33 2.75 0.30 -10.67
CA LYS A 33 2.76 0.32 -9.19
C LYS A 33 1.62 -0.47 -8.55
N ARG A 34 0.44 -0.48 -9.16
CA ARG A 34 -0.67 -1.34 -8.74
C ARG A 34 -0.29 -2.82 -8.84
N TYR A 35 0.19 -3.26 -9.99
CA TYR A 35 0.59 -4.65 -10.23
C TYR A 35 1.81 -5.06 -9.39
N HIS A 36 2.77 -4.15 -9.21
CA HIS A 36 3.89 -4.36 -8.27
C HIS A 36 3.36 -4.65 -6.86
N THR A 37 2.44 -3.83 -6.36
CA THR A 37 1.85 -4.03 -5.03
C THR A 37 1.14 -5.37 -4.90
N GLN A 38 0.34 -5.75 -5.90
CA GLN A 38 -0.34 -7.07 -5.93
C GLN A 38 0.66 -8.23 -5.86
N ARG A 39 1.73 -8.18 -6.66
CA ARG A 39 2.78 -9.22 -6.64
C ARG A 39 3.55 -9.26 -5.32
N VAL A 40 3.77 -8.11 -4.66
CA VAL A 40 4.39 -8.06 -3.33
C VAL A 40 3.47 -8.69 -2.28
N CYS A 41 2.15 -8.47 -2.35
CA CYS A 41 1.18 -9.13 -1.47
C CYS A 41 1.18 -10.66 -1.66
N GLU A 42 1.24 -11.14 -2.91
CA GLU A 42 1.35 -12.58 -3.19
C GLU A 42 2.65 -13.16 -2.63
N ALA A 43 3.78 -12.50 -2.89
CA ALA A 43 5.10 -12.95 -2.44
C ALA A 43 5.21 -12.98 -0.92
N ILE A 44 4.73 -11.95 -0.21
CA ILE A 44 4.83 -11.91 1.25
C ILE A 44 3.99 -12.99 1.92
N LEU A 45 2.84 -13.33 1.33
CA LEU A 45 1.99 -14.40 1.82
C LEU A 45 2.62 -15.78 1.57
N ASP A 46 3.29 -15.97 0.44
CA ASP A 46 4.01 -17.22 0.13
C ASP A 46 5.22 -17.42 1.06
N ILE A 47 6.06 -16.39 1.20
CA ILE A 47 7.19 -16.38 2.13
C ILE A 47 6.70 -16.61 3.56
N GLY A 48 5.71 -15.84 4.01
CA GLY A 48 5.16 -15.97 5.36
C GLY A 48 4.65 -17.37 5.66
N ARG A 49 3.95 -18.01 4.71
CA ARG A 49 3.49 -19.39 4.87
C ARG A 49 4.64 -20.38 4.96
N HIS A 50 5.68 -20.23 4.15
CA HIS A 50 6.88 -21.06 4.22
C HIS A 50 7.63 -20.91 5.55
N GLU A 51 7.64 -19.71 6.12
CA GLU A 51 8.22 -19.41 7.44
C GLU A 51 7.31 -19.81 8.61
N GLY A 52 6.15 -20.43 8.35
CA GLY A 52 5.22 -20.90 9.38
C GLY A 52 4.32 -19.81 9.97
N LEU A 53 4.27 -18.62 9.38
CA LEU A 53 3.30 -17.59 9.75
C LEU A 53 1.88 -18.04 9.39
N SER A 54 0.93 -17.68 10.25
CA SER A 54 -0.48 -18.01 10.04
C SER A 54 -1.40 -16.98 10.68
N GLY A 55 -2.69 -17.02 10.30
CA GLY A 55 -3.73 -16.18 10.90
C GLY A 55 -3.38 -14.68 10.86
N GLU A 56 -3.28 -14.08 12.04
CA GLU A 56 -3.06 -12.64 12.18
C GLU A 56 -1.70 -12.18 11.63
N ASP A 57 -0.64 -12.98 11.76
CA ASP A 57 0.69 -12.58 11.28
C ASP A 57 0.71 -12.44 9.75
N LEU A 58 0.07 -13.36 9.03
CA LEU A 58 -0.11 -13.24 7.59
C LEU A 58 -0.97 -12.05 7.21
N HIS A 59 -2.01 -11.75 8.00
CA HIS A 59 -2.85 -10.58 7.75
C HIS A 59 -2.08 -9.27 7.92
N MET A 60 -1.23 -9.19 8.94
CA MET A 60 -0.38 -8.04 9.20
C MET A 60 0.68 -7.85 8.11
N ALA A 61 1.31 -8.95 7.68
CA ALA A 61 2.27 -8.95 6.59
C ALA A 61 1.63 -8.47 5.27
N GLU A 62 0.46 -9.02 4.91
CA GLU A 62 -0.25 -8.60 3.70
C GLU A 62 -0.70 -7.13 3.77
N ALA A 63 -1.15 -6.65 4.93
CA ALA A 63 -1.53 -5.24 5.10
C ALA A 63 -0.34 -4.29 4.92
N ALA A 64 0.83 -4.66 5.44
CA ALA A 64 2.07 -3.91 5.24
C ALA A 64 2.47 -3.89 3.75
N ALA A 65 2.47 -5.06 3.09
CA ALA A 65 2.74 -5.16 1.66
C ALA A 65 1.78 -4.33 0.80
N LEU A 66 0.48 -4.33 1.13
CA LEU A 66 -0.53 -3.59 0.39
C LEU A 66 -0.33 -2.07 0.47
N LEU A 67 0.20 -1.57 1.60
CA LEU A 67 0.37 -0.14 1.84
C LEU A 67 1.79 0.38 1.58
N HIS A 68 2.78 -0.50 1.36
CA HIS A 68 4.20 -0.11 1.29
C HIS A 68 4.50 1.00 0.27
N ASP A 69 3.84 0.95 -0.90
CA ASP A 69 4.04 1.89 -2.01
C ASP A 69 2.85 2.86 -2.16
N ILE A 70 1.95 3.00 -1.17
CA ILE A 70 0.73 3.83 -1.30
C ILE A 70 1.02 5.31 -1.59
N GLY A 71 2.19 5.80 -1.13
CA GLY A 71 2.66 7.15 -1.42
C GLY A 71 3.12 7.38 -2.87
N ARG A 72 3.39 6.31 -3.64
CA ARG A 72 3.84 6.40 -5.03
C ARG A 72 2.80 7.04 -5.94
N PHE A 73 1.53 6.83 -5.66
CA PHE A 73 0.43 7.38 -6.46
C PHE A 73 0.38 8.91 -6.34
N GLU A 74 0.47 9.44 -5.12
CA GLU A 74 0.62 10.88 -4.86
C GLU A 74 1.92 11.44 -5.44
N GLN A 75 3.04 10.74 -5.23
CA GLN A 75 4.35 11.14 -5.76
C GLN A 75 4.29 11.29 -7.29
N TYR A 76 3.75 10.29 -7.98
CA TYR A 76 3.65 10.32 -9.43
C TYR A 76 2.67 11.38 -9.92
N ARG A 77 1.52 11.54 -9.24
CA ARG A 77 0.56 12.59 -9.58
C ARG A 77 1.20 13.98 -9.59
N ARG A 78 1.98 14.29 -8.56
CA ARG A 78 2.60 15.61 -8.32
C ARG A 78 3.86 15.84 -9.15
N TYR A 79 4.72 14.83 -9.27
CA TYR A 79 6.08 15.00 -9.79
C TYR A 79 6.35 14.25 -11.10
N LYS A 80 5.42 13.40 -11.56
CA LYS A 80 5.57 12.55 -12.77
C LYS A 80 6.86 11.71 -12.74
N THR A 81 7.29 11.30 -11.55
CA THR A 81 8.45 10.44 -11.34
C THR A 81 8.29 9.64 -10.05
N PHE A 82 8.89 8.44 -10.00
CA PHE A 82 9.02 7.66 -8.77
C PHE A 82 10.37 7.88 -8.07
N SER A 83 11.16 8.85 -8.51
CA SER A 83 12.47 9.10 -7.90
C SER A 83 12.33 9.98 -6.67
N ASP A 84 12.51 9.40 -5.48
CA ASP A 84 12.51 10.14 -4.22
C ASP A 84 13.54 11.26 -4.20
N ARG A 85 14.75 11.01 -4.74
CA ARG A 85 15.82 12.02 -4.84
C ARG A 85 15.42 13.24 -5.68
N ARG A 86 14.57 13.04 -6.69
CA ARG A 86 14.09 14.11 -7.59
C ARG A 86 12.73 14.66 -7.16
N SER A 87 12.15 14.14 -6.09
CA SER A 87 10.80 14.47 -5.63
C SER A 87 10.72 14.38 -4.10
N GLU A 88 9.63 13.84 -3.56
CA GLU A 88 9.43 13.61 -2.13
C GLU A 88 9.67 12.13 -1.76
N ASN A 89 10.02 11.86 -0.51
CA ASN A 89 10.13 10.49 0.00
C ASN A 89 8.75 9.81 -0.02
N HIS A 90 8.62 8.73 -0.78
CA HIS A 90 7.35 8.03 -0.95
C HIS A 90 6.81 7.39 0.33
N ALA A 91 7.68 6.93 1.24
CA ALA A 91 7.28 6.34 2.50
C ALA A 91 6.63 7.40 3.41
N LEU A 92 7.22 8.60 3.49
CA LEU A 92 6.62 9.73 4.22
C LEU A 92 5.27 10.15 3.61
N LEU A 93 5.17 10.18 2.28
CA LEU A 93 3.89 10.39 1.60
C LEU A 93 2.88 9.29 1.94
N GLY A 94 3.33 8.04 2.01
CA GLY A 94 2.49 6.91 2.38
C GLY A 94 1.93 7.04 3.80
N VAL A 95 2.77 7.39 4.78
CA VAL A 95 2.32 7.65 6.16
C VAL A 95 1.28 8.78 6.19
N LYS A 96 1.53 9.86 5.45
CA LYS A 96 0.58 10.98 5.35
C LYS A 96 -0.77 10.53 4.79
N VAL A 97 -0.78 9.78 3.70
CA VAL A 97 -1.99 9.21 3.09
C VAL A 97 -2.75 8.33 4.09
N ILE A 98 -2.03 7.45 4.81
CA ILE A 98 -2.63 6.56 5.81
C ILE A 98 -3.32 7.35 6.92
N GLN A 99 -2.68 8.40 7.43
CA GLN A 99 -3.19 9.22 8.51
C GLN A 99 -4.38 10.09 8.08
N GLU A 100 -4.28 10.77 6.94
CA GLU A 100 -5.32 11.65 6.42
C GLU A 100 -6.61 10.90 6.10
N ASN A 101 -6.49 9.68 5.57
CA ASN A 101 -7.63 8.84 5.22
C ASN A 101 -8.12 7.95 6.37
N ARG A 102 -7.45 7.99 7.54
CA ARG A 102 -7.79 7.18 8.72
C ARG A 102 -7.92 5.69 8.40
N ILE A 103 -7.06 5.18 7.51
CA ILE A 103 -7.16 3.82 6.93
C ILE A 103 -7.14 2.75 8.02
N LEU A 104 -6.29 2.94 9.03
CA LEU A 104 -6.04 1.98 10.10
C LEU A 104 -6.79 2.33 11.41
N LYS A 105 -7.83 3.17 11.37
CA LYS A 105 -8.53 3.64 12.57
C LYS A 105 -9.17 2.52 13.41
N ASP A 106 -9.56 1.43 12.76
CA ASP A 106 -10.23 0.28 13.38
C ASP A 106 -9.23 -0.87 13.68
N VAL A 107 -7.94 -0.65 13.44
CA VAL A 107 -6.85 -1.60 13.74
C VAL A 107 -6.26 -1.23 15.09
N ASP A 108 -5.91 -2.25 15.89
CA ASP A 108 -5.23 -2.04 17.18
C ASP A 108 -4.03 -1.08 17.02
N PRO A 109 -3.84 -0.06 17.88
CA PRO A 109 -2.80 0.93 17.69
C PRO A 109 -1.37 0.38 17.66
N ALA A 110 -1.08 -0.73 18.36
CA ALA A 110 0.25 -1.35 18.28
C ALA A 110 0.45 -2.02 16.92
N LYS A 111 -0.57 -2.69 16.40
CA LYS A 111 -0.58 -3.28 15.06
C LYS A 111 -0.48 -2.21 13.97
N ALA A 112 -1.26 -1.13 14.06
CA ALA A 112 -1.19 -0.03 13.11
C ALA A 112 0.21 0.60 13.05
N ARG A 113 0.90 0.72 14.19
CA ARG A 113 2.30 1.19 14.23
C ARG A 113 3.28 0.22 13.56
N ILE A 114 3.04 -1.08 13.63
CA ILE A 114 3.86 -2.07 12.91
C ILE A 114 3.70 -1.87 11.39
N ILE A 115 2.46 -1.78 10.89
CA ILE A 115 2.17 -1.57 9.47
C ILE A 115 2.81 -0.27 8.95
N ILE A 116 2.73 0.81 9.73
CA ILE A 116 3.27 2.13 9.34
C ILE A 116 4.81 2.16 9.30
N ARG A 117 5.49 1.27 10.04
CA ARG A 117 6.96 1.22 10.15
C ARG A 117 7.60 0.12 9.31
N ALA A 118 6.80 -0.73 8.69
CA ALA A 118 7.25 -1.87 7.90
C ALA A 118 7.97 -1.45 6.61
#